data_AF-A0A2D8QZ78-F1
#
_entry.id   AF-A0A2D8QZ78-F1
#
_cell.length_a   1.000
_cell.length_b   1.000
_cell.length_c   1.000
_cell.angle_alpha   90.00
_cell.angle_beta   90.00
_cell.angle_gamma   90.00
#
_symmetry.space_group_name_H-M   'P 1'
#
loop_
_entity.id
_entity.type
_entity.pdbx_description
1 polymer ?
#
loop_
_entity_poly.entity_id
_entity_poly.type
_entity_poly.pdbx_seq_one_letter_code
_entity_poly.pdbx_strand_id
1 'polypeptide(L)'
;MSKEDQIDSEGRRLATTVWTALDRKAGAIIELTVRQLKNKTSTWTVMGVSVLLLTLLSAFYIDSVREGFESIDNDGDSVDFDGDGYPLGQEMKYGSSDYDEREYPGAAIFIPENQINYWGVRTHSGNYTWDVFGPSKFTGSWENISTNYAEYGDECPEIIGEDLANTPYGYSSFACTLADNSVYVQFLRFDGNGTLAVAEGWNAEYGRTTESYYVAPDPQSAYIDEDGLDWDSENPSQSQGFDDDGDCTQEGYYLPTGSQNDDDNRNGVACDVQWIRGPDGS
;
A
#
# COMPACT_ATOMS: atom_id res chain seq x y z
N MET A 1 99.19 3.39 66.04
CA MET A 1 97.76 3.62 66.36
C MET A 1 97.15 4.25 65.12
N SER A 2 96.28 3.55 64.38
CA SER A 2 95.84 4.03 63.07
C SER A 2 94.35 3.82 62.85
N LYS A 3 93.66 4.98 62.80
CA LYS A 3 92.42 5.28 62.08
C LYS A 3 91.13 4.69 62.64
N GLU A 4 90.61 5.38 63.65
CA GLU A 4 89.17 5.56 63.83
C GLU A 4 88.82 7.05 63.72
N ASP A 5 87.65 7.29 63.11
CA ASP A 5 86.86 8.52 63.08
C ASP A 5 87.44 9.79 62.44
N GLN A 6 87.24 9.90 61.12
CA GLN A 6 86.93 11.19 60.49
C GLN A 6 85.46 11.22 60.07
N ILE A 7 84.74 12.15 60.67
CA ILE A 7 83.35 12.51 60.39
C ILE A 7 83.28 13.12 58.99
N ASP A 8 82.51 12.50 58.10
CA ASP A 8 82.20 12.98 56.74
C ASP A 8 81.34 14.26 56.85
N SER A 9 81.96 15.43 56.69
CA SER A 9 81.31 16.74 56.83
C SER A 9 80.28 17.04 55.74
N GLU A 10 80.22 16.24 54.67
CA GLU A 10 79.33 16.48 53.54
C GLU A 10 78.14 15.51 53.49
N GLY A 11 78.00 14.60 54.47
CA GLY A 11 76.85 13.69 54.59
C GLY A 11 76.67 12.74 53.39
N ARG A 12 77.68 12.62 52.53
CA ARG A 12 77.60 11.90 51.24
C ARG A 12 77.45 10.40 51.46
N ARG A 13 77.99 9.85 52.55
CA ARG A 13 77.79 8.43 52.90
C ARG A 13 76.33 8.07 53.26
N LEU A 14 75.62 8.96 53.96
CA LEU A 14 74.21 8.76 54.30
C LEU A 14 73.29 8.99 53.10
N ALA A 15 73.60 10.00 52.28
CA ALA A 15 72.87 10.23 51.04
C ALA A 15 72.99 9.02 50.11
N THR A 16 74.20 8.51 49.87
CA THR A 16 74.42 7.35 48.99
C THR A 16 73.70 6.09 49.47
N THR A 17 73.60 5.84 50.79
CA THR A 17 72.87 4.67 51.33
C THR A 17 71.36 4.86 51.35
N VAL A 18 70.85 6.05 51.67
CA VAL A 18 69.41 6.32 51.66
C VAL A 18 68.87 6.35 50.23
N TRP A 19 69.59 6.96 49.28
CA TRP A 19 69.17 7.00 47.87
C TRP A 19 69.20 5.61 47.22
N THR A 20 70.20 4.77 47.49
CA THR A 20 70.21 3.38 46.98
C THR A 20 69.15 2.50 47.66
N ALA A 21 68.87 2.72 48.95
CA ALA A 21 67.79 1.99 49.64
C ALA A 21 66.39 2.42 49.18
N LEU A 22 66.20 3.72 48.89
CA LEU A 22 64.95 4.27 48.39
C LEU A 22 64.69 3.85 46.93
N ASP A 23 65.72 3.81 46.08
CA ASP A 23 65.63 3.32 44.71
C ASP A 23 65.27 1.83 44.63
N ARG A 24 65.88 0.98 45.48
CA ARG A 24 65.49 -0.44 45.58
C ARG A 24 64.05 -0.63 46.05
N LYS A 25 63.56 0.20 46.98
CA LYS A 25 62.18 0.13 47.47
C LYS A 25 61.18 0.68 46.46
N ALA A 26 61.51 1.79 45.80
CA ALA A 26 60.70 2.36 44.74
C ALA A 26 60.62 1.41 43.54
N GLY A 27 61.74 0.81 43.12
CA GLY A 27 61.78 -0.23 42.10
C GLY A 27 60.92 -1.44 42.44
N ALA A 28 60.95 -1.92 43.68
CA ALA A 28 60.09 -3.03 44.13
C ALA A 28 58.59 -2.67 44.10
N ILE A 29 58.23 -1.44 44.47
CA ILE A 29 56.84 -0.96 44.41
C ILE A 29 56.39 -0.78 42.96
N ILE A 30 57.26 -0.24 42.08
CA ILE A 30 56.99 -0.09 40.65
C ILE A 30 56.86 -1.46 39.99
N GLU A 31 57.73 -2.42 40.29
CA GLU A 31 57.63 -3.79 39.76
C GLU A 31 56.34 -4.48 40.23
N LEU A 32 55.95 -4.28 41.50
CA LEU A 32 54.75 -4.89 42.05
C LEU A 32 53.47 -4.23 41.50
N THR A 33 53.47 -2.92 41.30
CA THR A 33 52.36 -2.19 40.65
C THR A 33 52.27 -2.49 39.16
N VAL A 34 53.40 -2.57 38.44
CA VAL A 34 53.44 -2.98 37.02
C VAL A 34 52.98 -4.42 36.85
N ARG A 35 53.37 -5.36 37.73
CA ARG A 35 52.84 -6.74 37.71
C ARG A 35 51.35 -6.81 38.03
N GLN A 36 50.83 -5.97 38.92
CA GLN A 36 49.39 -5.91 39.21
C GLN A 36 48.59 -5.25 38.07
N LEU A 37 49.16 -4.27 37.36
CA LEU A 37 48.57 -3.61 36.20
C LEU A 37 48.56 -4.50 34.96
N LYS A 38 49.58 -5.34 34.78
CA LYS A 38 49.74 -6.19 33.58
C LYS A 38 48.80 -7.41 33.55
N ASN A 39 48.19 -7.76 34.68
CA ASN A 39 47.47 -9.04 34.86
C ASN A 39 45.97 -8.93 35.18
N LYS A 40 45.32 -7.78 35.03
CA LYS A 40 43.87 -7.66 35.35
C LYS A 40 43.02 -7.16 34.19
N THR A 41 43.19 -7.73 33.00
CA THR A 41 42.00 -7.99 32.17
C THR A 41 41.30 -9.19 32.80
N SER A 42 40.27 -8.92 33.59
CA SER A 42 39.49 -9.98 34.24
C SER A 42 38.96 -10.91 33.15
N THR A 43 39.23 -12.21 33.27
CA THR A 43 38.71 -13.24 32.35
C THR A 43 37.18 -13.13 32.21
N TRP A 44 36.51 -12.70 33.28
CA TRP A 44 35.07 -12.41 33.29
C TRP A 44 34.68 -11.20 32.45
N THR A 45 35.52 -10.17 32.36
CA THR A 45 35.28 -9.02 31.49
C THR A 45 35.45 -9.41 30.02
N VAL A 46 36.47 -10.20 29.68
CA VAL A 46 36.68 -10.70 28.31
C VAL A 46 35.54 -11.64 27.91
N MET A 47 35.14 -12.56 28.79
CA MET A 47 33.99 -13.43 28.57
C MET A 47 32.69 -12.63 28.43
N GLY A 48 32.47 -11.63 29.29
CA GLY A 48 31.30 -10.76 29.23
C GLY A 48 31.21 -10.00 27.92
N VAL A 49 32.31 -9.38 27.46
CA VAL A 49 32.37 -8.68 26.17
C VAL A 49 32.19 -9.64 24.99
N SER A 50 32.76 -10.85 25.07
CA SER A 50 32.61 -11.86 24.01
C SER A 50 31.18 -12.38 23.91
N VAL A 51 30.52 -12.64 25.04
CA VAL A 51 29.11 -13.04 25.06
C VAL A 51 28.24 -11.91 24.53
N LEU A 52 28.51 -10.66 24.93
CA LEU A 52 27.75 -9.50 24.47
C LEU A 52 27.89 -9.33 22.95
N LEU A 53 29.10 -9.45 22.40
CA LEU A 53 29.32 -9.45 20.95
C LEU A 53 28.62 -10.60 20.24
N LEU A 54 28.67 -11.82 20.78
CA LEU A 54 27.96 -12.96 20.21
C LEU A 54 26.44 -12.75 20.23
N THR A 55 25.88 -12.22 21.32
CA THR A 55 24.44 -11.93 21.39
C THR A 55 24.02 -10.84 20.40
N LEU A 56 24.88 -9.85 20.16
CA LEU A 56 24.61 -8.76 19.23
C LEU A 56 24.68 -9.27 17.77
N LEU A 57 25.64 -10.14 17.47
CA LEU A 57 25.73 -10.84 16.18
C LEU A 57 24.51 -11.75 15.97
N SER A 58 24.09 -12.51 16.98
CA SER A 58 22.89 -13.35 16.91
C SER A 58 21.63 -12.53 16.71
N ALA A 59 21.52 -11.34 17.33
CA ALA A 59 20.39 -10.44 17.12
C ALA A 59 20.31 -9.97 15.66
N PHE A 60 21.42 -9.54 15.07
CA PHE A 60 21.46 -9.18 13.64
C PHE A 60 21.19 -10.37 12.73
N TYR A 61 21.71 -11.56 13.05
CA TYR A 61 21.41 -12.77 12.29
C TYR A 61 19.92 -13.11 12.34
N ILE A 62 19.31 -13.06 13.53
CA ILE A 62 17.87 -13.28 13.69
C ILE A 62 17.08 -12.23 12.91
N ASP A 63 17.48 -10.97 12.93
CA ASP A 63 16.83 -9.90 12.17
C ASP A 63 16.90 -10.18 10.66
N SER A 64 18.09 -10.49 10.14
CA SER A 64 18.32 -10.80 8.72
C SER A 64 17.63 -12.08 8.23
N VAL A 65 17.37 -13.03 9.13
CA VAL A 65 16.65 -14.28 8.80
C VAL A 65 15.13 -14.12 8.99
N ARG A 66 14.70 -13.09 9.74
CA ARG A 66 13.28 -12.77 9.95
C ARG A 66 12.73 -11.78 8.94
N GLU A 67 13.57 -10.99 8.28
CA GLU A 67 13.20 -10.37 7.01
C GLU A 67 12.89 -11.51 6.04
N GLY A 68 11.62 -11.90 5.98
CA GLY A 68 11.10 -12.72 4.88
C GLY A 68 11.30 -11.99 3.56
N PHE A 69 11.08 -12.70 2.46
CA PHE A 69 11.20 -12.08 1.14
C PHE A 69 10.12 -11.03 0.95
N GLU A 70 10.45 -10.00 0.19
CA GLU A 70 9.47 -9.02 -0.28
C GLU A 70 8.54 -9.77 -1.24
N SER A 71 7.27 -9.86 -0.88
CA SER A 71 6.23 -10.37 -1.76
C SER A 71 6.02 -9.35 -2.88
N ILE A 72 5.96 -9.85 -4.12
CA ILE A 72 5.86 -9.00 -5.31
C ILE A 72 4.50 -9.27 -5.92
N ASP A 73 3.79 -8.17 -6.21
CA ASP A 73 2.62 -8.18 -7.08
C ASP A 73 3.12 -8.23 -8.54
N ASN A 74 3.05 -9.40 -9.16
CA ASN A 74 3.56 -9.59 -10.53
C ASN A 74 2.50 -9.23 -11.58
N ASP A 75 1.22 -9.31 -11.22
CA ASP A 75 0.10 -9.22 -12.14
C ASP A 75 -0.65 -7.86 -12.08
N GLY A 76 -0.42 -7.10 -11.02
CA GLY A 76 -0.90 -5.76 -10.76
C GLY A 76 -2.30 -5.70 -10.16
N ASP A 77 -2.85 -6.81 -9.66
CA ASP A 77 -4.24 -6.86 -9.20
C ASP A 77 -4.44 -6.37 -7.75
N SER A 78 -3.36 -6.04 -7.04
CA SER A 78 -3.40 -5.30 -5.77
C SER A 78 -3.71 -3.80 -5.93
N VAL A 79 -3.63 -3.27 -7.15
CA VAL A 79 -3.72 -1.84 -7.44
C VAL A 79 -5.19 -1.41 -7.55
N ASP A 80 -5.50 -0.23 -7.01
CA ASP A 80 -6.78 0.48 -7.20
C ASP A 80 -6.51 1.62 -8.19
N PHE A 81 -6.96 1.45 -9.44
CA PHE A 81 -6.66 2.36 -10.54
C PHE A 81 -7.59 3.56 -10.59
N ASP A 82 -8.86 3.42 -10.21
CA ASP A 82 -9.83 4.51 -10.24
C ASP A 82 -10.02 5.27 -8.92
N GLY A 83 -9.50 4.73 -7.82
CA GLY A 83 -9.41 5.37 -6.51
C GLY A 83 -10.67 5.26 -5.67
N ASP A 84 -11.58 4.34 -5.99
CA ASP A 84 -12.81 4.10 -5.23
C ASP A 84 -12.58 3.30 -3.93
N GLY A 85 -11.38 2.77 -3.74
CA GLY A 85 -10.90 2.08 -2.55
C GLY A 85 -10.91 0.56 -2.66
N TYR A 86 -11.34 -0.03 -3.78
CA TYR A 86 -11.33 -1.47 -4.01
C TYR A 86 -10.17 -1.87 -4.94
N PRO A 87 -9.30 -2.82 -4.56
CA PRO A 87 -8.25 -3.31 -5.44
C PRO A 87 -8.82 -4.05 -6.67
N LEU A 88 -8.11 -3.99 -7.80
CA LEU A 88 -8.47 -4.65 -9.05
C LEU A 88 -8.86 -6.12 -8.87
N GLY A 89 -8.12 -6.91 -8.08
CA GLY A 89 -8.42 -8.31 -7.84
C GLY A 89 -9.79 -8.52 -7.18
N GLN A 90 -10.14 -7.63 -6.24
CA GLN A 90 -11.48 -7.62 -5.64
C GLN A 90 -12.54 -7.30 -6.68
N GLU A 91 -12.28 -6.30 -7.51
CA GLU A 91 -13.19 -5.89 -8.57
C GLU A 91 -13.40 -6.97 -9.62
N MET A 92 -12.33 -7.65 -10.04
CA MET A 92 -12.37 -8.79 -10.95
C MET A 92 -13.17 -9.96 -10.35
N LYS A 93 -13.16 -10.14 -9.03
CA LYS A 93 -13.99 -11.13 -8.32
C LYS A 93 -15.48 -10.80 -8.36
N TYR A 94 -15.84 -9.54 -8.23
CA TYR A 94 -17.24 -9.08 -8.30
C TYR A 94 -17.70 -8.73 -9.72
N GLY A 95 -16.79 -8.69 -10.70
CA GLY A 95 -17.07 -8.29 -12.08
C GLY A 95 -17.34 -6.79 -12.23
N SER A 96 -16.78 -5.98 -11.33
CA SER A 96 -16.80 -4.51 -11.37
C SER A 96 -15.57 -3.99 -12.14
N SER A 97 -15.49 -2.68 -12.38
CA SER A 97 -14.56 -2.10 -13.35
C SER A 97 -13.64 -1.06 -12.72
N ASP A 98 -12.35 -1.38 -12.65
CA ASP A 98 -11.28 -0.51 -12.08
C ASP A 98 -10.83 0.64 -12.98
N TYR A 99 -11.79 1.20 -13.71
CA TYR A 99 -11.60 2.36 -14.57
C TYR A 99 -12.72 3.39 -14.39
N ASP A 100 -13.76 3.06 -13.62
CA ASP A 100 -14.89 3.93 -13.34
C ASP A 100 -15.23 3.84 -11.85
N GLU A 101 -14.86 4.88 -11.11
CA GLU A 101 -15.06 5.03 -9.64
C GLU A 101 -16.52 4.81 -9.16
N ARG A 102 -17.47 4.66 -10.08
CA ARG A 102 -18.89 4.41 -9.81
C ARG A 102 -19.24 2.93 -9.90
N GLU A 103 -18.37 2.10 -10.46
CA GLU A 103 -18.53 0.67 -10.66
C GLU A 103 -17.61 -0.11 -9.72
N TYR A 104 -17.90 -0.06 -8.40
CA TYR A 104 -17.26 -0.86 -7.36
C TYR A 104 -18.04 -2.14 -7.00
N PRO A 105 -17.44 -3.08 -6.25
CA PRO A 105 -18.14 -4.20 -5.62
C PRO A 105 -19.36 -3.77 -4.80
N GLY A 106 -20.55 -4.20 -5.23
CA GLY A 106 -21.81 -3.84 -4.58
C GLY A 106 -22.38 -2.47 -4.99
N ALA A 107 -21.77 -1.81 -5.96
CA ALA A 107 -22.32 -0.62 -6.59
C ALA A 107 -23.69 -0.88 -7.23
N ALA A 108 -24.46 0.19 -7.31
CA ALA A 108 -25.81 0.16 -7.84
C ALA A 108 -25.75 0.07 -9.38
N ILE A 109 -26.12 -1.07 -9.95
CA ILE A 109 -26.09 -1.27 -11.41
C ILE A 109 -27.34 -0.65 -12.04
N PHE A 110 -27.14 0.18 -13.07
CA PHE A 110 -28.21 0.74 -13.89
C PHE A 110 -28.66 -0.28 -14.95
N ILE A 111 -29.95 -0.62 -14.92
CA ILE A 111 -30.59 -1.49 -15.91
C ILE A 111 -31.45 -0.61 -16.82
N PRO A 112 -31.02 -0.37 -18.08
CA PRO A 112 -31.79 0.44 -19.02
C PRO A 112 -33.07 -0.31 -19.41
N GLU A 113 -34.23 0.33 -19.23
CA GLU A 113 -35.51 -0.20 -19.71
C GLU A 113 -35.72 0.18 -21.19
N ASN A 114 -35.42 1.44 -21.53
CA ASN A 114 -35.53 1.95 -22.90
C ASN A 114 -34.76 3.29 -23.04
N GLN A 115 -34.75 3.82 -24.26
CA GLN A 115 -34.04 5.07 -24.59
C GLN A 115 -34.97 6.11 -25.22
N ILE A 116 -34.70 7.38 -24.90
CA ILE A 116 -35.19 8.54 -25.64
C ILE A 116 -34.22 8.78 -26.78
N ASN A 117 -34.61 8.33 -27.97
CA ASN A 117 -33.76 8.39 -29.15
C ASN A 117 -33.77 9.78 -29.82
N TYR A 118 -32.78 10.00 -30.67
CA TYR A 118 -32.65 11.23 -31.46
C TYR A 118 -33.63 11.29 -32.65
N TRP A 119 -34.21 10.14 -33.07
CA TRP A 119 -35.25 10.04 -34.10
C TRP A 119 -36.58 9.56 -33.51
N GLY A 120 -37.29 10.42 -32.78
CA GLY A 120 -38.57 10.02 -32.19
C GLY A 120 -39.17 11.02 -31.21
N VAL A 121 -40.04 10.51 -30.33
CA VAL A 121 -40.62 11.28 -29.23
C VAL A 121 -39.49 11.60 -28.25
N ARG A 122 -39.21 12.88 -28.08
CA ARG A 122 -38.03 13.40 -27.37
C ARG A 122 -38.30 13.67 -25.89
N THR A 123 -39.45 13.21 -25.41
CA THR A 123 -39.93 13.41 -24.06
C THR A 123 -40.43 12.10 -23.49
N HIS A 124 -40.07 11.82 -22.24
CA HIS A 124 -40.59 10.68 -21.50
C HIS A 124 -40.89 11.08 -20.06
N SER A 125 -41.94 10.51 -19.49
CA SER A 125 -42.40 10.85 -18.14
C SER A 125 -42.57 9.59 -17.30
N GLY A 126 -42.18 9.66 -16.04
CA GLY A 126 -42.36 8.59 -15.07
C GLY A 126 -41.37 8.69 -13.90
N ASN A 127 -41.35 7.63 -13.10
CA ASN A 127 -40.38 7.46 -12.02
C ASN A 127 -39.32 6.45 -12.45
N TYR A 128 -38.15 6.97 -12.83
CA TYR A 128 -37.03 6.20 -13.36
C TYR A 128 -35.72 6.74 -12.82
N THR A 129 -34.69 5.91 -12.90
CA THR A 129 -33.32 6.42 -12.98
C THR A 129 -33.11 6.91 -14.42
N TRP A 130 -32.68 8.16 -14.56
CA TRP A 130 -32.39 8.80 -15.83
C TRP A 130 -30.88 8.81 -16.05
N ASP A 131 -30.44 8.37 -17.22
CA ASP A 131 -29.04 8.45 -17.65
C ASP A 131 -28.93 9.33 -18.89
N VAL A 132 -28.37 10.52 -18.71
CA VAL A 132 -28.48 11.60 -19.68
C VAL A 132 -27.17 11.78 -20.41
N PHE A 133 -27.13 11.53 -21.72
CA PHE A 133 -25.90 11.61 -22.54
C PHE A 133 -25.73 12.96 -23.25
N GLY A 134 -26.45 14.01 -22.82
CA GLY A 134 -26.35 15.33 -23.41
C GLY A 134 -27.33 16.33 -22.82
N PRO A 135 -27.44 17.53 -23.40
CA PRO A 135 -28.31 18.59 -22.89
C PRO A 135 -29.75 18.12 -22.83
N SER A 136 -30.34 18.20 -21.65
CA SER A 136 -31.72 17.80 -21.40
C SER A 136 -32.36 18.70 -20.35
N LYS A 137 -33.68 18.78 -20.40
CA LYS A 137 -34.52 19.48 -19.43
C LYS A 137 -35.33 18.47 -18.66
N PHE A 138 -35.20 18.48 -17.35
CA PHE A 138 -35.98 17.66 -16.43
C PHE A 138 -37.00 18.53 -15.68
N THR A 139 -38.24 18.04 -15.58
CA THR A 139 -39.33 18.69 -14.85
C THR A 139 -39.97 17.68 -13.90
N GLY A 140 -39.72 17.81 -12.61
CA GLY A 140 -40.24 16.90 -11.59
C GLY A 140 -39.44 16.95 -10.29
N SER A 141 -39.68 15.98 -9.42
CA SER A 141 -38.90 15.78 -8.20
C SER A 141 -37.75 14.81 -8.50
N TRP A 142 -36.54 15.17 -8.10
CA TRP A 142 -35.38 14.28 -8.08
C TRP A 142 -34.90 14.06 -6.64
N GLU A 143 -34.35 12.88 -6.36
CA GLU A 143 -33.94 12.51 -4.99
C GLU A 143 -32.45 12.21 -4.87
N ASN A 144 -31.79 11.70 -5.93
CA ASN A 144 -30.37 11.37 -5.89
C ASN A 144 -29.67 11.79 -7.20
N ILE A 145 -28.86 12.84 -7.13
CA ILE A 145 -27.80 13.08 -8.13
C ILE A 145 -26.60 12.26 -7.68
N SER A 146 -26.03 11.43 -8.56
CA SER A 146 -24.67 10.91 -8.37
C SER A 146 -23.72 12.09 -8.17
N THR A 147 -23.29 12.31 -6.92
CA THR A 147 -22.92 13.61 -6.35
C THR A 147 -21.56 14.20 -6.74
N ASN A 148 -20.83 13.66 -7.71
CA ASN A 148 -19.44 14.10 -7.89
C ASN A 148 -19.26 15.41 -8.68
N TYR A 149 -20.27 15.93 -9.40
CA TYR A 149 -19.96 16.92 -10.44
C TYR A 149 -20.97 18.04 -10.77
N ALA A 150 -21.81 18.49 -9.85
CA ALA A 150 -22.55 19.73 -10.13
C ALA A 150 -22.72 20.58 -8.88
N GLU A 151 -22.37 21.86 -9.02
CA GLU A 151 -22.89 22.98 -8.23
C GLU A 151 -24.43 23.00 -8.37
N TYR A 152 -25.09 22.11 -7.64
CA TYR A 152 -26.53 22.04 -7.59
C TYR A 152 -27.06 23.32 -6.92
N GLY A 153 -27.93 24.03 -7.63
CA GLY A 153 -28.72 25.13 -7.08
C GLY A 153 -28.47 26.49 -7.69
N ASP A 154 -27.43 26.63 -8.52
CA ASP A 154 -27.19 27.90 -9.21
C ASP A 154 -28.14 28.09 -10.40
N GLU A 155 -28.49 29.35 -10.66
CA GLU A 155 -29.30 29.73 -11.81
C GLU A 155 -28.51 29.49 -13.11
N CYS A 156 -29.13 28.81 -14.06
CA CYS A 156 -28.53 28.58 -15.36
C CYS A 156 -28.24 29.92 -16.08
N PRO A 157 -27.15 30.02 -16.86
CA PRO A 157 -26.92 31.17 -17.73
C PRO A 157 -28.07 31.36 -18.72
N GLU A 158 -28.46 32.62 -18.99
CA GLU A 158 -29.52 32.98 -19.96
C GLU A 158 -29.28 32.47 -21.39
N ILE A 159 -28.06 32.01 -21.68
CA ILE A 159 -27.65 31.45 -22.99
C ILE A 159 -28.36 30.11 -23.27
N ILE A 160 -28.77 29.38 -22.23
CA ILE A 160 -29.50 28.12 -22.34
C ILE A 160 -30.98 28.44 -22.64
N GLY A 161 -31.30 28.55 -23.93
CA GLY A 161 -32.67 28.78 -24.42
C GLY A 161 -33.54 27.51 -24.43
N GLU A 162 -34.81 27.65 -24.86
CA GLU A 162 -35.79 26.55 -24.93
C GLU A 162 -35.33 25.37 -25.81
N ASP A 163 -34.49 25.65 -26.81
CA ASP A 163 -33.99 24.64 -27.76
C ASP A 163 -32.85 23.78 -27.20
N LEU A 164 -32.33 24.09 -26.00
CA LEU A 164 -31.24 23.38 -25.31
C LEU A 164 -29.95 23.22 -26.16
N ALA A 165 -29.81 23.99 -27.23
CA ALA A 165 -28.76 23.83 -28.25
C ALA A 165 -27.42 24.49 -27.88
N ASN A 166 -27.42 25.39 -26.89
CA ASN A 166 -26.22 26.09 -26.44
C ASN A 166 -25.78 25.55 -25.08
N THR A 167 -24.69 24.78 -25.07
CA THR A 167 -24.13 24.17 -23.87
C THR A 167 -22.91 24.95 -23.40
N PRO A 168 -23.02 25.87 -22.44
CA PRO A 168 -21.87 26.66 -21.98
C PRO A 168 -20.81 25.81 -21.28
N TYR A 169 -21.13 24.56 -20.94
CA TYR A 169 -20.32 23.66 -20.12
C TYR A 169 -19.60 22.54 -20.92
N GLY A 170 -19.64 22.56 -22.25
CA GLY A 170 -18.96 21.55 -23.07
C GLY A 170 -19.43 20.11 -22.78
N TYR A 171 -18.51 19.15 -22.70
CA TYR A 171 -18.76 17.72 -22.47
C TYR A 171 -18.65 17.29 -21.00
N SER A 172 -18.73 18.22 -20.04
CA SER A 172 -18.71 17.86 -18.61
C SER A 172 -20.11 17.57 -18.09
N SER A 173 -20.22 16.75 -17.06
CA SER A 173 -21.43 16.64 -16.25
C SER A 173 -21.80 17.98 -15.62
N PHE A 174 -23.06 18.40 -15.72
CA PHE A 174 -23.53 19.66 -15.16
C PHE A 174 -25.04 19.69 -14.95
N ALA A 175 -25.50 20.35 -13.89
CA ALA A 175 -26.91 20.62 -13.66
C ALA A 175 -27.15 22.01 -13.04
N CYS A 176 -28.21 22.70 -13.47
CA CYS A 176 -28.59 24.02 -12.94
C CYS A 176 -30.11 24.25 -13.03
N THR A 177 -30.61 25.28 -12.34
CA THR A 177 -32.04 25.61 -12.34
C THR A 177 -32.37 26.66 -13.40
N LEU A 178 -33.36 26.38 -14.25
CA LEU A 178 -33.87 27.30 -15.26
C LEU A 178 -34.91 28.26 -14.67
N ALA A 179 -35.17 29.37 -15.36
CA ALA A 179 -36.09 30.43 -14.91
C ALA A 179 -37.55 29.96 -14.71
N ASP A 180 -37.96 28.87 -15.35
CA ASP A 180 -39.28 28.25 -15.19
C ASP A 180 -39.33 27.20 -14.06
N ASN A 181 -38.29 27.14 -13.23
CA ASN A 181 -38.13 26.19 -12.14
C ASN A 181 -38.00 24.72 -12.63
N SER A 182 -37.68 24.51 -13.91
CA SER A 182 -37.20 23.23 -14.42
C SER A 182 -35.69 23.13 -14.26
N VAL A 183 -35.15 21.91 -14.39
CA VAL A 183 -33.73 21.64 -14.19
C VAL A 183 -33.09 21.33 -15.54
N TYR A 184 -31.99 22.01 -15.85
CA TYR A 184 -31.10 21.62 -16.93
C TYR A 184 -30.14 20.55 -16.42
N VAL A 185 -29.97 19.47 -17.18
CA VAL A 185 -29.06 18.36 -16.87
C VAL A 185 -28.30 17.93 -18.12
N GLN A 186 -27.02 17.59 -17.98
CA GLN A 186 -26.20 17.00 -19.04
C GLN A 186 -25.18 16.03 -18.46
N PHE A 187 -24.90 14.94 -19.18
CA PHE A 187 -23.88 13.92 -18.82
C PHE A 187 -24.00 13.46 -17.36
N LEU A 188 -25.22 13.20 -16.89
CA LEU A 188 -25.53 12.92 -15.49
C LEU A 188 -26.53 11.77 -15.38
N ARG A 189 -26.34 10.96 -14.33
CA ARG A 189 -27.28 9.93 -13.89
C ARG A 189 -27.94 10.34 -12.58
N PHE A 190 -29.27 10.27 -12.52
CA PHE A 190 -30.03 10.64 -11.32
C PHE A 190 -31.38 9.92 -11.22
N ASP A 191 -31.86 9.77 -9.99
CA ASP A 191 -33.20 9.24 -9.72
C ASP A 191 -34.22 10.36 -9.61
N GLY A 192 -35.33 10.24 -10.35
CA GLY A 192 -36.38 11.23 -10.28
C GLY A 192 -37.71 10.81 -10.88
N ASN A 193 -38.77 11.35 -10.30
CA ASN A 193 -40.12 11.27 -10.82
C ASN A 193 -40.48 12.57 -11.53
N GLY A 194 -40.57 12.51 -12.85
CA GLY A 194 -40.76 13.69 -13.67
C GLY A 194 -40.81 13.40 -15.15
N THR A 195 -40.65 14.46 -15.93
CA THR A 195 -40.56 14.42 -17.39
C THR A 195 -39.18 14.86 -17.82
N LEU A 196 -38.48 14.02 -18.58
CA LEU A 196 -37.22 14.35 -19.22
C LEU A 196 -37.47 14.69 -20.69
N ALA A 197 -36.93 15.82 -21.14
CA ALA A 197 -36.94 16.29 -22.52
C ALA A 197 -35.50 16.46 -23.02
N VAL A 198 -35.12 15.78 -24.10
CA VAL A 198 -33.73 15.74 -24.59
C VAL A 198 -33.54 16.77 -25.72
N ALA A 199 -32.37 17.41 -25.81
CA ALA A 199 -32.01 18.39 -26.85
C ALA A 199 -31.66 17.74 -28.20
N GLU A 200 -31.91 18.42 -29.33
CA GLU A 200 -31.78 17.80 -30.67
C GLU A 200 -30.35 17.27 -30.92
N GLY A 201 -30.25 16.07 -31.48
CA GLY A 201 -28.97 15.39 -31.70
C GLY A 201 -28.45 14.56 -30.52
N TRP A 202 -29.14 14.57 -29.38
CA TRP A 202 -28.77 13.82 -28.18
C TRP A 202 -29.79 12.74 -27.82
N ASN A 203 -29.34 11.82 -26.97
CA ASN A 203 -30.13 10.72 -26.42
C ASN A 203 -30.03 10.70 -24.88
N ALA A 204 -30.99 10.03 -24.27
CA ALA A 204 -30.96 9.68 -22.85
C ALA A 204 -31.55 8.29 -22.68
N GLU A 205 -31.13 7.56 -21.66
CA GLU A 205 -31.70 6.29 -21.27
C GLU A 205 -32.48 6.44 -19.97
N TYR A 206 -33.49 5.60 -19.80
CA TYR A 206 -34.24 5.54 -18.56
C TYR A 206 -34.46 4.08 -18.17
N GLY A 207 -34.47 3.83 -16.87
CA GLY A 207 -34.63 2.50 -16.35
C GLY A 207 -34.63 2.50 -14.83
N ARG A 208 -33.99 1.48 -14.26
CA ARG A 208 -33.92 1.31 -12.81
C ARG A 208 -32.51 0.98 -12.38
N THR A 209 -32.08 1.64 -11.33
CA THR A 209 -30.88 1.26 -10.60
C THR A 209 -31.23 0.17 -9.58
N THR A 210 -30.38 -0.84 -9.48
CA THR A 210 -30.47 -1.87 -8.45
C THR A 210 -30.10 -1.29 -7.08
N GLU A 211 -30.45 -1.97 -5.99
CA GLU A 211 -30.00 -1.55 -4.66
C GLU A 211 -28.50 -1.78 -4.54
N SER A 212 -27.76 -0.75 -4.12
CA SER A 212 -26.38 -0.95 -3.69
C SER A 212 -26.35 -1.67 -2.34
N TYR A 213 -25.29 -2.42 -2.12
CA TYR A 213 -25.00 -3.02 -0.83
C TYR A 213 -23.52 -2.81 -0.51
N TYR A 214 -23.20 -2.80 0.77
CA TYR A 214 -21.84 -2.58 1.21
C TYR A 214 -21.02 -3.87 1.09
N VAL A 215 -19.92 -3.78 0.35
CA VAL A 215 -18.82 -4.75 0.36
C VAL A 215 -17.68 -4.09 1.14
N ALA A 216 -16.99 -4.85 1.99
CA ALA A 216 -15.82 -4.31 2.67
C ALA A 216 -14.64 -4.32 1.68
N PRO A 217 -13.91 -3.20 1.52
CA PRO A 217 -12.67 -3.23 0.76
C PRO A 217 -11.66 -4.17 1.39
N ASP A 218 -11.10 -5.04 0.58
CA ASP A 218 -10.05 -5.95 0.97
C ASP A 218 -8.69 -5.20 1.01
N PRO A 219 -7.75 -5.60 1.87
CA PRO A 219 -6.43 -4.99 1.87
C PRO A 219 -5.67 -5.37 0.60
N GLN A 220 -4.83 -4.46 0.09
CA GLN A 220 -3.95 -4.73 -1.06
C GLN A 220 -3.06 -5.97 -0.87
N SER A 221 -2.80 -6.40 0.38
CA SER A 221 -1.99 -7.60 0.63
C SER A 221 -2.68 -8.88 0.17
N ALA A 222 -4.01 -8.93 0.14
CA ALA A 222 -4.78 -10.13 -0.20
C ALA A 222 -4.89 -10.39 -1.72
N TYR A 223 -4.03 -9.73 -2.49
CA TYR A 223 -3.93 -9.71 -3.95
C TYR A 223 -2.45 -9.58 -4.33
N ILE A 224 -1.60 -10.24 -3.54
CA ILE A 224 -0.17 -10.29 -3.77
C ILE A 224 0.13 -11.76 -3.96
N ASP A 225 0.44 -12.13 -5.21
CA ASP A 225 0.65 -13.51 -5.66
C ASP A 225 1.50 -14.40 -4.73
N GLU A 226 2.43 -13.78 -3.99
CA GLU A 226 3.47 -14.42 -3.18
C GLU A 226 3.34 -14.13 -1.67
N ASP A 227 2.18 -13.67 -1.21
CA ASP A 227 1.91 -13.56 0.22
C ASP A 227 1.45 -14.91 0.82
N GLY A 228 1.30 -15.01 2.14
CA GLY A 228 0.83 -16.26 2.77
C GLY A 228 1.76 -17.51 2.72
N LEU A 229 2.89 -17.47 1.99
CA LEU A 229 3.74 -18.65 1.68
C LEU A 229 3.97 -19.62 2.85
N ASP A 230 3.47 -20.86 2.72
CA ASP A 230 3.81 -21.96 3.62
C ASP A 230 5.23 -22.47 3.31
N TRP A 231 6.12 -22.36 4.29
CA TRP A 231 7.53 -22.74 4.18
C TRP A 231 7.79 -24.12 4.79
N ASP A 232 7.98 -25.15 3.96
CA ASP A 232 8.48 -26.44 4.42
C ASP A 232 10.02 -26.44 4.53
N SER A 233 10.48 -26.15 5.75
CA SER A 233 11.90 -26.21 6.10
C SER A 233 12.55 -27.60 5.97
N GLU A 234 11.77 -28.68 5.90
CA GLU A 234 12.29 -30.04 5.74
C GLU A 234 12.63 -30.38 4.28
N ASN A 235 11.97 -29.74 3.31
CA ASN A 235 12.18 -29.95 1.88
C ASN A 235 12.38 -28.65 1.09
N PRO A 236 13.41 -27.84 1.42
CA PRO A 236 13.60 -26.52 0.83
C PRO A 236 13.84 -26.56 -0.69
N SER A 237 14.29 -27.70 -1.24
CA SER A 237 14.58 -27.85 -2.68
C SER A 237 13.37 -28.22 -3.53
N GLN A 238 12.20 -28.38 -2.92
CA GLN A 238 10.94 -28.54 -3.64
C GLN A 238 10.29 -27.18 -3.90
N SER A 239 9.25 -27.18 -4.72
CA SER A 239 8.28 -26.08 -4.86
C SER A 239 7.73 -25.72 -3.46
N GLN A 240 7.78 -24.45 -3.09
CA GLN A 240 7.36 -23.89 -1.79
C GLN A 240 6.55 -22.63 -2.04
N GLY A 241 5.76 -22.21 -1.04
CA GLY A 241 5.01 -20.96 -1.18
C GLY A 241 3.94 -21.07 -2.27
N PHE A 242 2.97 -21.93 -2.01
CA PHE A 242 1.79 -22.06 -2.88
C PHE A 242 0.83 -20.90 -2.57
N ASP A 243 0.26 -20.32 -3.62
CA ASP A 243 -0.95 -19.49 -3.57
C ASP A 243 -2.03 -20.23 -2.76
N ASP A 244 -2.35 -19.72 -1.56
CA ASP A 244 -3.27 -20.35 -0.61
C ASP A 244 -4.66 -19.68 -0.53
N ASP A 245 -4.82 -18.50 -1.13
CA ASP A 245 -6.08 -17.76 -1.19
C ASP A 245 -6.64 -17.54 -2.61
N GLY A 246 -5.86 -17.93 -3.63
CA GLY A 246 -6.27 -18.09 -5.02
C GLY A 246 -6.08 -16.83 -5.87
N ASP A 247 -5.31 -15.84 -5.42
CA ASP A 247 -5.11 -14.59 -6.15
C ASP A 247 -4.28 -14.79 -7.42
N CYS A 248 -3.12 -15.45 -7.35
CA CYS A 248 -2.28 -15.76 -8.50
C CYS A 248 -2.96 -16.70 -9.50
N THR A 249 -3.70 -17.71 -9.00
CA THR A 249 -4.47 -18.61 -9.87
C THR A 249 -5.78 -18.01 -10.38
N GLN A 250 -6.15 -16.81 -9.91
CA GLN A 250 -7.44 -16.15 -10.14
C GLN A 250 -8.64 -17.03 -9.77
N GLU A 251 -8.52 -17.86 -8.74
CA GLU A 251 -9.60 -18.73 -8.29
C GLU A 251 -10.75 -17.89 -7.73
N GLY A 252 -11.90 -17.96 -8.41
CA GLY A 252 -13.11 -17.23 -8.01
C GLY A 252 -13.28 -15.87 -8.69
N TYR A 253 -12.38 -15.50 -9.62
CA TYR A 253 -12.54 -14.29 -10.41
C TYR A 253 -13.71 -14.46 -11.39
N TYR A 254 -14.47 -13.39 -11.65
CA TYR A 254 -15.64 -13.44 -12.52
C TYR A 254 -15.24 -13.78 -13.98
N LEU A 255 -14.09 -13.28 -14.42
CA LEU A 255 -13.48 -13.57 -15.72
C LEU A 255 -11.99 -13.90 -15.53
N PRO A 256 -11.63 -15.16 -15.25
CA PRO A 256 -10.24 -15.55 -15.18
C PRO A 256 -9.62 -15.39 -16.56
N THR A 257 -8.58 -14.56 -16.67
CA THR A 257 -7.89 -14.32 -17.95
C THR A 257 -6.96 -15.48 -18.30
N GLY A 258 -6.68 -16.37 -17.33
CA GLY A 258 -5.81 -17.54 -17.49
C GLY A 258 -4.35 -17.18 -17.78
N SER A 259 -4.01 -15.89 -17.75
CA SER A 259 -2.71 -15.34 -18.11
C SER A 259 -1.72 -15.31 -16.95
N GLN A 260 -2.15 -15.73 -15.75
CA GLN A 260 -1.42 -15.50 -14.50
C GLN A 260 -0.99 -16.79 -13.79
N ASN A 261 -1.05 -17.93 -14.50
CA ASN A 261 -0.39 -19.15 -14.04
C ASN A 261 1.14 -18.99 -14.19
N ASP A 262 1.74 -18.17 -13.34
CA ASP A 262 3.17 -17.87 -13.38
C ASP A 262 3.96 -19.13 -13.01
N ASP A 263 4.62 -19.73 -14.00
CA ASP A 263 5.59 -20.82 -13.86
C ASP A 263 6.91 -20.34 -14.48
N ASP A 264 7.37 -19.16 -14.05
CA ASP A 264 8.61 -18.55 -14.52
C ASP A 264 9.83 -19.46 -14.29
N ASN A 265 9.77 -20.28 -13.24
CA ASN A 265 10.79 -21.29 -12.92
C ASN A 265 10.71 -22.55 -13.83
N ARG A 266 9.62 -22.73 -14.58
CA ARG A 266 9.34 -23.81 -15.55
C ARG A 266 9.41 -25.21 -14.96
N ASN A 267 8.99 -25.37 -13.72
CA ASN A 267 8.97 -26.66 -13.04
C ASN A 267 7.65 -27.43 -13.27
N GLY A 268 6.65 -26.80 -13.90
CA GLY A 268 5.34 -27.37 -14.20
C GLY A 268 4.30 -27.21 -13.08
N VAL A 269 4.62 -26.42 -12.06
CA VAL A 269 3.72 -25.91 -11.02
C VAL A 269 3.62 -24.40 -11.25
N ALA A 270 2.41 -23.86 -11.22
CA ALA A 270 2.19 -22.43 -11.35
C ALA A 270 1.99 -21.82 -9.95
N CYS A 271 2.31 -20.53 -9.82
CA CYS A 271 2.17 -19.77 -8.57
C CYS A 271 2.97 -20.45 -7.44
N ASP A 272 4.24 -20.72 -7.73
CA ASP A 272 5.14 -21.41 -6.81
C ASP A 272 6.56 -20.84 -6.81
N VAL A 273 7.19 -20.89 -5.64
CA VAL A 273 8.58 -20.49 -5.45
C VAL A 273 9.47 -21.72 -5.34
N GLN A 274 10.42 -21.88 -6.27
CA GLN A 274 11.45 -22.90 -6.18
C GLN A 274 12.81 -22.35 -5.75
N TRP A 275 13.35 -22.91 -4.68
CA TRP A 275 14.70 -22.60 -4.23
C TRP A 275 15.74 -23.48 -4.92
N ILE A 276 16.59 -22.84 -5.71
CA ILE A 276 17.75 -23.49 -6.32
C ILE A 276 18.99 -23.09 -5.51
N ARG A 277 19.50 -24.02 -4.71
CA ARG A 277 20.78 -23.81 -4.02
C ARG A 277 21.91 -23.70 -5.05
N GLY A 278 22.64 -22.60 -4.99
CA GLY A 278 23.83 -22.38 -5.80
C GLY A 278 24.92 -23.43 -5.52
N PRO A 279 25.88 -23.63 -6.44
CA PRO A 279 27.01 -24.56 -6.25
C PRO A 279 27.86 -24.27 -5.01
N ASP A 280 27.78 -23.07 -4.46
CA ASP A 280 28.48 -22.58 -3.28
C ASP A 280 27.65 -22.67 -1.99
N GLY A 281 26.41 -23.14 -2.07
CA GLY A 281 25.49 -23.25 -0.94
C GLY A 281 24.81 -21.93 -0.56
N SER A 282 24.89 -20.89 -1.41
CA SER A 282 24.00 -19.72 -1.34
C SER A 282 22.63 -20.01 -1.98
#